data_AF-A0A3D4MFA5-F1
#
_entry.id   AF-A0A3D4MFA5-F1
#
_cell.length_a   1.000
_cell.length_b   1.000
_cell.length_c   1.000
_cell.angle_alpha   90.00
_cell.angle_beta   90.00
_cell.angle_gamma   90.00
#
_symmetry.space_group_name_H-M   'P 1'
#
loop_
_entity.id
_entity.type
_entity.pdbx_description
1 polymer ?
#
loop_
_entity_poly.entity_id
_entity_poly.type
_entity_poly.pdbx_seq_one_letter_code
_entity_poly.pdbx_strand_id
1 'polypeptide(L)'
;MEEPMPSQKGRDLLLKIGDGEEDETFTAIGAARTVAMTVNNQSADATSMADGGIQVLNAAAGVQSLSLRLEGIFKDSAAEESLRALAFSRAACHFLLQFPNGDSYSAPFVVESYNRGGSFDGLETFGVTLLRAGEGIFAAAGEA
;
A
#
# COMPACT_ATOMS: atom_id res chain seq x y z
N MET A 1 -30.83 10.42 -15.79
CA MET A 1 -30.65 9.28 -14.88
C MET A 1 -29.15 9.07 -14.83
N GLU A 2 -28.48 9.55 -13.79
CA GLU A 2 -27.06 9.29 -13.59
C GLU A 2 -26.96 7.82 -13.15
N GLU A 3 -26.40 6.95 -13.98
CA GLU A 3 -26.15 5.57 -13.59
C GLU A 3 -25.16 5.59 -12.41
N PRO A 4 -25.52 5.03 -11.24
CA PRO A 4 -24.59 5.01 -10.11
C PRO A 4 -23.36 4.23 -10.56
N MET A 5 -22.21 4.92 -10.60
CA MET A 5 -20.92 4.31 -10.91
C MET A 5 -20.80 3.01 -10.09
N PRO A 6 -20.53 1.86 -10.72
CA PRO A 6 -20.57 0.58 -10.04
C PRO A 6 -19.61 0.62 -8.87
N SER A 7 -20.12 0.40 -7.65
CA SER A 7 -19.28 0.30 -6.45
C SER A 7 -18.17 -0.70 -6.72
N GLN A 8 -16.93 -0.20 -6.74
CA GLN A 8 -15.79 -1.03 -7.06
C GLN A 8 -15.57 -2.04 -5.93
N LYS A 9 -15.49 -3.33 -6.28
CA LYS A 9 -15.28 -4.38 -5.29
C LYS A 9 -13.84 -4.30 -4.81
N GLY A 10 -13.64 -4.11 -3.50
CA GLY A 10 -12.30 -4.20 -2.88
C GLY A 10 -11.61 -5.55 -3.07
N ARG A 11 -12.35 -6.59 -3.49
CA ARG A 11 -11.82 -7.90 -3.93
C ARG A 11 -10.84 -7.80 -5.09
N ASP A 12 -11.06 -6.84 -5.98
CA ASP A 12 -10.31 -6.72 -7.23
C ASP A 12 -9.07 -5.81 -7.06
N LEU A 13 -8.81 -5.35 -5.83
CA LEU A 13 -7.56 -4.71 -5.46
C LEU A 13 -6.48 -5.80 -5.31
N LEU A 14 -5.44 -5.71 -6.14
CA LEU A 14 -4.34 -6.66 -6.18
C LEU A 14 -3.07 -5.97 -5.73
N LEU A 15 -2.48 -6.43 -4.63
CA LEU A 15 -1.11 -6.07 -4.31
C LEU A 15 -0.16 -7.10 -4.88
N LYS A 16 0.86 -6.62 -5.60
CA LYS A 16 1.96 -7.44 -6.10
C LYS A 16 3.26 -7.04 -5.42
N ILE A 17 4.06 -8.05 -5.10
CA ILE A 17 5.40 -7.91 -4.54
C ILE A 17 6.42 -8.13 -5.66
N GLY A 18 7.40 -7.23 -5.79
CA GLY A 18 8.56 -7.43 -6.64
C GLY A 18 9.54 -8.43 -6.03
N ASP A 19 10.34 -9.06 -6.87
CA ASP A 19 11.34 -10.05 -6.45
C ASP A 19 12.69 -9.41 -6.06
N GLY A 20 12.89 -8.12 -6.37
CA GLY A 20 14.07 -7.36 -5.94
C GLY A 20 15.29 -7.49 -6.87
N GLU A 21 15.17 -8.22 -7.98
CA GLU A 21 16.16 -8.30 -9.06
C GLU A 21 16.07 -7.09 -10.03
N GLU A 22 17.04 -6.94 -10.95
CA GLU A 22 17.03 -5.86 -11.97
C GLU A 22 15.84 -5.98 -12.95
N ASP A 23 15.37 -7.20 -13.23
CA ASP A 23 14.13 -7.50 -13.94
C ASP A 23 13.03 -7.91 -12.93
N GLU A 24 12.46 -6.92 -12.25
CA GLU A 24 11.50 -7.17 -11.17
C GLU A 24 10.24 -7.90 -11.66
N THR A 25 10.12 -9.17 -11.25
CA THR A 25 8.91 -9.95 -11.49
C THR A 25 7.90 -9.69 -10.38
N PHE A 26 6.77 -9.07 -10.73
CA PHE A 26 5.70 -8.77 -9.78
C PHE A 26 4.78 -9.98 -9.58
N THR A 27 4.78 -10.55 -8.38
CA THR A 27 3.91 -11.67 -8.00
C THR A 27 2.72 -11.17 -7.18
N ALA A 28 1.49 -11.53 -7.58
CA ALA A 28 0.28 -11.11 -6.86
C ALA A 28 0.11 -11.88 -5.53
N ILE A 29 -0.18 -11.14 -4.45
CA ILE A 29 -0.50 -11.69 -3.14
C ILE A 29 -1.98 -12.13 -3.15
N GLY A 30 -2.26 -13.29 -3.72
CA GLY A 30 -3.61 -13.85 -3.86
C GLY A 30 -4.25 -14.34 -2.53
N ALA A 31 -3.54 -14.15 -1.43
CA ALA A 31 -3.93 -14.56 -0.09
C ALA A 31 -4.54 -13.42 0.74
N ALA A 32 -4.35 -12.16 0.31
CA ALA A 32 -4.89 -10.98 0.96
C ALA A 32 -6.42 -10.93 0.82
N ARG A 33 -7.13 -10.83 1.95
CA ARG A 33 -8.58 -10.62 2.01
C ARG A 33 -8.93 -9.15 2.18
N THR A 34 -8.08 -8.44 2.90
CA THR A 34 -8.21 -7.02 3.15
C THR A 34 -6.91 -6.36 2.75
N VAL A 35 -6.99 -5.33 1.92
CA VAL A 35 -5.88 -4.42 1.66
C VAL A 35 -6.40 -3.01 1.89
N ALA A 36 -5.76 -2.29 2.81
CA ALA A 36 -6.10 -0.93 3.16
C ALA A 36 -4.89 -0.04 2.89
N MET A 37 -5.12 1.05 2.15
CA MET A 37 -4.11 2.07 1.90
C MET A 37 -4.48 3.34 2.66
N THR A 38 -3.53 3.84 3.45
CA THR A 38 -3.67 5.09 4.19
C THR A 38 -2.58 6.04 3.73
N VAL A 39 -2.99 7.20 3.23
CA VAL A 39 -2.09 8.30 2.87
C VAL A 39 -2.25 9.40 3.91
N ASN A 40 -1.16 9.73 4.59
CA ASN A 40 -1.13 10.79 5.59
C ASN A 40 -0.29 11.94 5.03
N ASN A 41 -0.93 13.09 4.78
CA ASN A 41 -0.27 14.30 4.33
C ASN A 41 -0.17 15.28 5.50
N GLN A 42 1.02 15.38 6.11
CA GLN A 42 1.28 16.40 7.11
C GLN A 42 1.64 17.71 6.39
N SER A 43 0.66 18.59 6.20
CA SER A 43 0.88 19.91 5.58
C SER A 43 1.70 20.80 6.51
N ALA A 44 2.61 21.59 5.95
CA ALA A 44 3.35 22.57 6.72
C ALA A 44 2.51 23.83 6.93
N ASP A 45 2.58 24.42 8.12
CA ASP A 45 1.98 25.74 8.37
C ASP A 45 2.85 26.83 7.71
N ALA A 46 2.22 27.70 6.95
CA ALA A 46 2.86 28.82 6.26
C ALA A 46 2.21 30.17 6.64
N THR A 47 1.52 30.20 7.79
CA THR A 47 0.73 31.36 8.21
C THR A 47 1.63 32.57 8.45
N SER A 48 1.30 33.71 7.82
CA SER A 48 2.02 34.97 7.97
C SER A 48 1.13 36.03 8.63
N MET A 49 1.74 37.11 9.15
CA MET A 49 1.00 38.22 9.78
C MET A 49 0.05 38.95 8.80
N ALA A 50 0.24 38.75 7.50
CA ALA A 50 -0.59 39.32 6.44
C ALA A 50 -1.90 38.55 6.20
N ASP A 51 -2.04 37.33 6.72
CA ASP A 51 -3.18 36.44 6.43
C ASP A 51 -4.43 36.73 7.30
N GLY A 52 -4.45 37.86 8.00
CA GLY A 52 -5.63 38.33 8.74
C GLY A 52 -6.09 37.39 9.87
N GLY A 53 -5.20 36.52 10.36
CA GLY A 53 -5.50 35.53 11.40
C GLY A 53 -6.07 34.20 10.89
N ILE A 54 -6.04 33.96 9.58
CA ILE A 54 -6.46 32.69 8.97
C ILE A 54 -5.25 31.79 8.80
N GLN A 55 -5.38 30.51 9.17
CA GLN A 55 -4.33 29.52 8.97
C GLN A 55 -4.13 29.24 7.48
N VAL A 56 -2.89 29.37 7.01
CA VAL A 56 -2.51 29.01 5.63
C VAL A 56 -1.61 27.78 5.69
N LEU A 57 -2.03 26.71 5.01
CA LEU A 57 -1.29 25.45 4.95
C LEU A 57 -0.63 25.30 3.57
N ASN A 58 0.66 24.98 3.56
CA ASN A 58 1.38 24.58 2.37
C ASN A 58 1.42 23.04 2.27
N ALA A 59 0.58 22.50 1.38
CA ALA A 59 0.49 21.07 1.14
C ALA A 59 1.75 20.45 0.51
N ALA A 60 2.58 21.25 -0.19
CA ALA A 60 3.77 20.78 -0.90
C ALA A 60 5.05 20.79 -0.03
N ALA A 61 5.06 21.56 1.06
CA ALA A 61 6.19 21.63 2.00
C ALA A 61 6.07 20.59 3.14
N GLY A 62 5.09 19.69 3.05
CA GLY A 62 4.75 18.71 4.05
C GLY A 62 5.43 17.35 3.89
N VAL A 63 5.37 16.52 4.93
CA VAL A 63 5.78 15.11 4.84
C VAL A 63 4.57 14.28 4.47
N GLN A 64 4.68 13.53 3.38
CA GLN A 64 3.69 12.51 3.01
C GLN A 64 4.18 11.14 3.45
N SER A 65 3.45 10.49 4.34
CA SER A 65 3.66 9.09 4.69
C SER A 65 2.52 8.24 4.13
N LEU A 66 2.86 7.06 3.62
CA LEU A 66 1.88 6.13 3.08
C LEU A 66 2.11 4.78 3.74
N SER A 67 1.06 4.22 4.33
CA SER A 67 1.06 2.89 4.90
C SER A 67 0.06 1.99 4.18
N LEU A 68 0.47 0.76 3.92
CA LEU A 68 -0.39 -0.30 3.39
C LEU A 68 -0.54 -1.36 4.48
N ARG A 69 -1.78 -1.75 4.77
CA ARG A 69 -2.08 -2.87 5.66
C ARG A 69 -2.73 -3.98 4.86
N LEU A 70 -2.24 -5.20 5.03
CA LEU A 70 -2.78 -6.39 4.39
C LEU A 70 -3.08 -7.44 5.43
N GLU A 71 -4.24 -8.08 5.32
CA GLU A 71 -4.65 -9.18 6.19
C GLU A 71 -5.26 -10.30 5.33
N GLY A 72 -4.87 -11.54 5.62
CA GLY A 72 -5.16 -12.67 4.76
C GLY A 72 -5.04 -14.03 5.45
N ILE A 73 -5.29 -15.07 4.66
CA ILE A 73 -5.09 -16.48 5.07
C ILE A 73 -3.77 -16.92 4.51
N PHE A 74 -2.87 -17.43 5.35
CA PHE A 74 -1.56 -17.86 4.90
C PHE A 74 -1.71 -19.14 4.06
N LYS A 75 -1.31 -19.08 2.79
CA LYS A 75 -1.42 -20.18 1.82
C LYS A 75 -0.08 -20.75 1.37
N ASP A 76 1.02 -20.30 1.98
CA ASP A 76 2.38 -20.73 1.66
C ASP A 76 2.73 -20.51 0.16
N SER A 77 2.27 -19.38 -0.41
CA SER A 77 2.66 -18.99 -1.77
C SER A 77 4.01 -18.29 -1.78
N ALA A 78 4.70 -18.32 -2.93
CA ALA A 78 5.99 -17.65 -3.12
C ALA A 78 5.96 -16.16 -2.72
N ALA A 79 4.87 -15.44 -3.03
CA ALA A 79 4.71 -14.04 -2.64
C ALA A 79 4.66 -13.84 -1.12
N GLU A 80 4.04 -14.78 -0.39
CA GLU A 80 3.96 -14.74 1.07
C GLU A 80 5.30 -15.10 1.70
N GLU A 81 6.04 -16.04 1.11
CA GLU A 81 7.40 -16.36 1.54
C GLU A 81 8.35 -15.17 1.34
N SER A 82 8.26 -14.47 0.20
CA SER A 82 9.01 -13.25 -0.05
C SER A 82 8.64 -12.15 0.95
N LEU A 83 7.35 -11.92 1.21
CA LEU A 83 6.89 -10.98 2.25
C LEU A 83 7.47 -11.31 3.63
N ARG A 84 7.44 -12.59 4.01
CA ARG A 84 8.03 -13.08 5.25
C ARG A 84 9.53 -12.80 5.28
N ALA A 85 10.26 -13.12 4.21
CA ALA A 85 11.69 -12.87 4.11
C ALA A 85 12.03 -11.38 4.22
N LEU A 86 11.25 -10.50 3.57
CA LEU A 86 11.38 -9.04 3.71
C LEU A 86 11.14 -8.56 5.14
N ALA A 87 10.14 -9.13 5.82
CA ALA A 87 9.85 -8.81 7.22
C ALA A 87 11.03 -9.11 8.15
N PHE A 88 11.69 -10.26 7.96
CA PHE A 88 12.84 -10.64 8.79
C PHE A 88 14.14 -9.94 8.39
N SER A 89 14.35 -9.65 7.11
CA SER A 89 15.55 -8.98 6.60
C SER A 89 15.51 -7.45 6.78
N ARG A 90 14.33 -6.86 7.05
CA ARG A 90 14.11 -5.41 7.11
C ARG A 90 14.53 -4.70 5.82
N ALA A 91 14.43 -5.40 4.69
CA ALA A 91 14.73 -4.86 3.38
C ALA A 91 13.53 -4.07 2.83
N ALA A 92 13.84 -3.07 1.99
CA ALA A 92 12.85 -2.42 1.15
C ALA A 92 12.69 -3.22 -0.15
N CYS A 93 11.46 -3.37 -0.63
CA CYS A 93 11.17 -3.95 -1.94
C CYS A 93 10.12 -3.12 -2.66
N HIS A 94 10.09 -3.16 -3.99
CA HIS A 94 9.05 -2.51 -4.76
C HIS A 94 7.75 -3.31 -4.70
N PHE A 95 6.65 -2.60 -4.45
CA PHE A 95 5.32 -3.15 -4.52
C PHE A 95 4.53 -2.40 -5.57
N LEU A 96 3.73 -3.16 -6.31
CA LEU A 96 2.78 -2.65 -7.29
C LEU A 96 1.37 -2.94 -6.79
N LEU A 97 0.67 -1.88 -6.40
CA LEU A 97 -0.73 -1.90 -6.03
C LEU A 97 -1.57 -1.62 -7.27
N GLN A 98 -2.49 -2.51 -7.61
CA GLN A 98 -3.34 -2.40 -8.78
C GLN A 98 -4.79 -2.34 -8.33
N PHE A 99 -5.49 -1.28 -8.76
CA PHE A 99 -6.86 -1.00 -8.37
C PHE A 99 -7.86 -1.50 -9.42
N PRO A 100 -9.10 -1.81 -9.01
CA PRO A 100 -10.14 -2.30 -9.93
C PRO A 100 -10.58 -1.29 -10.99
N ASN A 101 -10.34 -0.01 -10.77
CA ASN A 101 -10.62 1.05 -11.75
C ASN A 101 -9.52 1.18 -12.83
N GLY A 102 -8.45 0.37 -12.75
CA GLY A 102 -7.30 0.40 -13.65
C GLY A 102 -6.14 1.26 -13.15
N ASP A 103 -6.30 1.98 -12.04
CA ASP A 103 -5.19 2.73 -11.45
C ASP A 103 -4.12 1.77 -10.93
N SER A 104 -2.88 2.23 -10.95
CA SER A 104 -1.77 1.50 -10.34
C SER A 104 -0.87 2.43 -9.55
N TYR A 105 -0.31 1.90 -8.47
CA TYR A 105 0.62 2.62 -7.62
C TYR A 105 1.83 1.74 -7.37
N SER A 106 3.00 2.19 -7.83
CA SER A 106 4.28 1.52 -7.62
C SER A 106 5.12 2.32 -6.65
N ALA A 107 5.60 1.70 -5.58
CA ALA A 107 6.55 2.34 -4.67
C ALA A 107 7.38 1.30 -3.90
N PRO A 108 8.57 1.67 -3.40
CA PRO A 108 9.29 0.84 -2.47
C PRO A 108 8.67 0.92 -1.07
N PHE A 109 8.42 -0.23 -0.47
CA PHE A 109 7.92 -0.37 0.90
C PHE A 109 8.83 -1.23 1.75
N VAL A 110 8.85 -0.92 3.04
CA VAL A 110 9.47 -1.74 4.09
C VAL A 110 8.37 -2.34 4.95
N VAL A 111 8.61 -3.54 5.47
CA VAL A 111 7.70 -4.17 6.43
C VAL A 111 7.91 -3.53 7.79
N GLU A 112 6.91 -2.80 8.28
CA GLU A 112 6.89 -2.22 9.63
C GLU A 112 6.52 -3.28 10.67
N SER A 113 5.51 -4.08 10.36
CA SER A 113 5.00 -5.12 11.26
C SER A 113 4.54 -6.33 10.46
N TYR A 114 4.86 -7.52 10.96
CA TYR A 114 4.42 -8.79 10.44
C TYR A 114 3.84 -9.62 11.57
N ASN A 115 2.57 -9.99 11.47
CA ASN A 115 1.89 -10.87 12.40
C ASN A 115 1.42 -12.15 11.69
N ARG A 116 1.59 -13.28 12.35
CA ARG A 116 1.08 -14.57 11.91
C ARG A 116 0.44 -15.25 13.11
N GLY A 117 -0.76 -15.75 12.91
CA GLY A 117 -1.53 -16.38 13.97
C GLY A 117 -2.47 -17.42 13.41
N GLY A 118 -2.49 -18.59 14.03
CA GLY A 118 -3.45 -19.66 13.71
C GLY A 118 -4.21 -20.05 14.96
N SER A 119 -5.46 -20.46 14.79
CA SER A 119 -6.22 -21.14 15.85
C SER A 119 -5.96 -22.65 15.74
N PHE A 120 -6.01 -23.38 16.86
CA PHE A 120 -5.73 -24.84 16.89
C PHE A 120 -6.58 -25.66 15.89
N ASP A 121 -7.79 -25.20 15.59
CA ASP A 121 -8.74 -25.81 14.64
C ASP A 121 -9.00 -24.92 13.40
N GLY A 122 -8.28 -23.80 13.27
CA GLY A 122 -8.54 -22.76 12.28
C GLY A 122 -7.46 -22.65 11.20
N LEU A 123 -7.81 -21.97 10.11
CA LEU A 123 -6.84 -21.59 9.08
C LEU A 123 -5.85 -20.59 9.66
N GLU A 124 -4.60 -20.71 9.23
CA GLU A 124 -3.56 -19.77 9.61
C GLU A 124 -3.80 -18.41 8.93
N THR A 125 -3.71 -17.35 9.71
CA THR A 125 -3.87 -15.97 9.25
C THR A 125 -2.52 -15.26 9.28
N PHE A 126 -2.35 -14.32 8.37
CA PHE A 126 -1.25 -13.38 8.40
C PHE A 126 -1.79 -11.95 8.28
N GLY A 127 -1.10 -11.03 8.92
CA GLY A 127 -1.28 -9.61 8.75
C GLY A 127 0.08 -8.95 8.60
N VAL A 128 0.13 -7.92 7.78
CA VAL A 128 1.34 -7.17 7.51
C VAL A 128 0.99 -5.69 7.45
N THR A 129 1.88 -4.86 7.98
CA THR A 129 1.87 -3.42 7.78
C THR A 129 3.15 -3.05 7.05
N LEU A 130 2.98 -2.42 5.89
CA LEU A 130 4.03 -1.89 5.04
C LEU A 130 4.05 -0.38 5.16
N LEU A 131 5.24 0.21 5.24
CA LEU A 131 5.45 1.65 5.23
C LEU A 131 6.25 2.02 3.98
N ARG A 132 5.81 3.07 3.28
CA ARG A 132 6.51 3.59 2.10
C ARG A 132 7.90 4.08 2.51
N ALA A 133 8.92 3.63 1.80
CA ALA A 133 10.33 3.93 2.07
C ALA A 133 11.01 4.83 1.02
N GLY A 134 10.33 5.15 -0.08
CA GLY A 134 10.90 5.95 -1.17
C GLY A 134 9.84 6.57 -2.07
N GLU A 135 10.24 7.09 -3.22
CA GLU A 135 9.32 7.75 -4.15
C GLU A 135 8.28 6.77 -4.72
N GLY A 136 7.03 7.22 -4.83
CA GLY A 136 5.93 6.41 -5.35
C GLY A 136 5.38 7.02 -6.62
N ILE A 137 5.10 6.15 -7.59
CA ILE A 137 4.57 6.49 -8.90
C ILE A 137 3.11 6.04 -8.91
N PHE A 138 2.19 7.00 -8.99
CA PHE A 138 0.78 6.74 -9.25
C PHE A 138 0.53 6.90 -10.75
N ALA A 139 0.00 5.86 -11.39
CA ALA A 139 -0.45 5.88 -12.77
C ALA A 139 -1.97 5.70 -12.79
N ALA A 140 -2.66 6.73 -13.26
CA ALA A 140 -4.12 6.69 -13.40
C ALA A 140 -4.51 5.90 -14.65
N ALA A 141 -5.63 5.18 -14.59
CA ALA A 141 -6.15 4.37 -15.71
C ALA A 141 -6.45 5.16 -16.99
N GLY A 142 -6.51 6.50 -16.91
CA GLY A 142 -6.89 7.40 -18.00
C GLY A 142 -5.72 8.08 -18.73
N GLU A 143 -4.47 7.83 -18.36
CA GLU A 143 -3.30 8.32 -19.10
C GLU A 143 -2.77 7.22 -20.02
N ALA A 144 -3.48 6.98 -21.14
CA ALA A 144 -2.99 6.25 -22.30
C ALA A 144 -3.63 6.80 -23.59
#